data_AF-A0AAW2LM19-F1
#
_entry.id   AF-A0AAW2LM19-F1
#
_cell.length_a   1.000
_cell.length_b   1.000
_cell.length_c   1.000
_cell.angle_alpha   90.00
_cell.angle_beta   90.00
_cell.angle_gamma   90.00
#
_symmetry.space_group_name_H-M   'P 1'
#
loop_
_entity.id
_entity.type
_entity.pdbx_description
1 polymer ?
#
loop_
_entity_poly.entity_id
_entity_poly.type
_entity_poly.pdbx_seq_one_letter_code
_entity_poly.pdbx_strand_id
1 'polypeptide(L)' 'MIAIAVWNVRGLNSIAHRHAVAQLVRDRGIQFVGLLETRVRRSNVQAVRAGLLPNWPGLMTMPVRGVESGLPGTSWR' A
#
# COMPACT_ATOMS: atom_id res chain seq x y z
N MET A 1 -4.73 2.07 -24.38
CA MET A 1 -4.40 3.16 -23.44
C MET A 1 -4.00 2.54 -22.12
N ILE A 2 -2.98 3.06 -21.42
CA ILE A 2 -2.57 2.55 -20.10
C ILE A 2 -3.10 3.52 -19.03
N ALA A 3 -3.84 3.03 -18.05
CA ALA A 3 -4.38 3.79 -16.93
C ALA A 3 -3.55 3.54 -15.67
N ILE A 4 -3.05 4.63 -15.08
CA ILE A 4 -2.25 4.66 -13.87
C ILE A 4 -2.95 5.53 -12.84
N ALA A 5 -3.05 5.08 -11.60
CA ALA A 5 -3.65 5.82 -10.49
C ALA A 5 -2.76 5.85 -9.25
N VAL A 6 -2.82 6.96 -8.50
CA VAL A 6 -2.25 7.05 -7.15
C VAL A 6 -3.36 7.43 -6.19
N TRP A 7 -3.53 6.66 -5.12
CA TRP A 7 -4.65 6.81 -4.21
C TRP A 7 -4.25 6.67 -2.75
N ASN A 8 -4.59 7.67 -1.95
CA ASN A 8 -4.55 7.59 -0.49
C ASN A 8 -5.77 6.82 0.06
N VAL A 9 -5.54 5.58 0.50
CA VAL A 9 -6.60 4.68 0.96
C VAL A 9 -6.84 4.76 2.48
N ARG A 10 -5.99 5.46 3.23
CA ARG A 10 -6.13 5.65 4.69
C ARG A 10 -6.35 4.36 5.49
N GLY A 11 -5.78 3.24 5.04
CA GLY A 11 -5.80 1.96 5.76
C GLY A 11 -6.38 0.78 4.98
N LEU A 12 -5.68 -0.35 4.96
CA LEU A 12 -6.08 -1.59 4.25
C LEU A 12 -6.25 -2.80 5.17
N ASN A 13 -6.33 -2.62 6.49
CA ASN A 13 -6.41 -3.77 7.39
C ASN A 13 -7.77 -4.50 7.31
N SER A 14 -8.86 -3.77 7.11
CA SER A 14 -10.21 -4.31 6.95
C SER A 14 -10.34 -5.11 5.65
N ILE A 15 -10.93 -6.31 5.71
CA ILE A 15 -11.19 -7.15 4.54
C ILE A 15 -12.19 -6.46 3.59
N ALA A 16 -13.29 -5.91 4.13
CA ALA A 16 -14.28 -5.19 3.33
C ALA A 16 -13.67 -4.01 2.57
N HIS A 17 -12.77 -3.26 3.22
CA HIS A 17 -12.12 -2.13 2.57
C HIS A 17 -11.17 -2.58 1.45
N ARG A 18 -10.43 -3.69 1.65
CA ARG A 18 -9.59 -4.28 0.60
C ARG A 18 -10.39 -4.67 -0.62
N HIS A 19 -11.56 -5.31 -0.43
CA HIS A 19 -12.44 -5.67 -1.53
C HIS A 19 -12.95 -4.45 -2.29
N ALA A 20 -13.36 -3.39 -1.59
CA ALA A 20 -13.81 -2.16 -2.22
C ALA A 20 -12.71 -1.50 -3.07
N VAL A 21 -11.48 -1.44 -2.55
CA VAL A 21 -10.32 -0.91 -3.28
C VAL A 21 -10.01 -1.76 -4.52
N ALA A 22 -9.98 -3.08 -4.36
CA ALA A 22 -9.72 -4.01 -5.47
C ALA A 22 -10.80 -3.93 -6.56
N GLN A 23 -12.06 -3.82 -6.17
CA GLN A 23 -13.18 -3.68 -7.10
C GLN A 23 -13.08 -2.36 -7.87
N LEU A 24 -12.80 -1.24 -7.20
CA LEU A 24 -12.65 0.05 -7.87
C LEU A 24 -11.52 0.04 -8.91
N VAL A 25 -10.38 -0.57 -8.58
CA VAL A 25 -9.25 -0.72 -9.52
C VAL A 25 -9.66 -1.52 -10.76
N ARG A 26 -10.41 -2.60 -10.56
CA ARG A 26 -10.92 -3.46 -11.63
C ARG A 26 -11.94 -2.74 -12.51
N ASP A 27 -12.95 -2.11 -11.89
CA ASP A 27 -14.05 -1.44 -12.59
C ASP A 27 -13.56 -0.25 -13.43
N ARG A 28 -12.46 0.38 -13.03
CA ARG A 28 -11.82 1.47 -13.77
C ARG A 28 -10.78 1.01 -14.78
N GLY A 29 -10.52 -0.29 -14.89
CA GLY A 29 -9.50 -0.83 -15.80
C GLY A 29 -8.09 -0.30 -15.52
N ILE A 30 -7.78 0.01 -14.25
CA ILE A 30 -6.48 0.56 -13.86
C ILE A 30 -5.43 -0.56 -13.93
N GLN A 31 -4.39 -0.38 -14.74
CA GLN A 31 -3.31 -1.36 -14.90
C GLN A 31 -2.22 -1.20 -13.85
N PHE A 32 -1.99 0.02 -13.38
CA PHE A 32 -1.01 0.31 -12.32
C PHE A 32 -1.62 1.22 -11.26
N VAL A 33 -1.51 0.82 -9.99
CA VAL A 33 -2.01 1.61 -8.87
C VAL A 33 -0.96 1.73 -7.77
N GLY A 34 -0.70 2.96 -7.32
CA GLY A 34 0.08 3.25 -6.12
C GLY A 34 -0.86 3.58 -4.95
N LEU A 35 -0.74 2.85 -3.83
CA LEU A 35 -1.57 3.08 -2.65
C LEU A 35 -0.76 3.76 -1.54
N LEU A 36 -1.28 4.87 -1.03
CA LEU A 36 -0.68 5.65 0.05
C LEU A 36 -1.43 5.45 1.37
N GLU A 37 -0.73 5.66 2.49
CA GLU A 37 -1.25 5.46 3.85
C GLU A 37 -1.98 4.13 4.06
N THR A 38 -1.42 3.03 3.55
CA THR A 38 -2.04 1.71 3.65
C THR A 38 -2.17 1.23 5.10
N ARG A 39 -1.35 1.75 6.02
CA ARG A 39 -1.32 1.44 7.47
C ARG A 39 -1.38 -0.07 7.76
N VAL A 40 -0.88 -0.90 6.84
CA VAL A 40 -0.93 -2.36 6.94
C VAL A 40 -0.02 -2.79 8.07
N ARG A 41 -0.57 -3.52 9.04
CA ARG A 41 0.23 -4.12 10.11
C ARG A 41 1.08 -5.25 9.55
N ARG A 42 2.30 -5.46 10.07
CA ARG A 42 3.21 -6.54 9.63
C ARG A 42 2.53 -7.92 9.61
N SER A 43 1.72 -8.21 10.62
CA SER A 43 0.94 -9.46 10.73
C SER A 43 -0.11 -9.64 9.62
N ASN A 44 -0.52 -8.57 8.95
CA ASN A 44 -1.60 -8.56 7.97
C ASN A 44 -1.10 -8.43 6.52
N VAL A 45 0.22 -8.30 6.31
CA VAL A 45 0.82 -8.11 4.97
C VAL A 45 0.46 -9.25 4.02
N GLN A 46 0.52 -10.49 4.48
CA GLN A 46 0.20 -11.65 3.64
C GLN A 46 -1.28 -11.69 3.25
N ALA A 47 -2.18 -11.39 4.20
CA ALA A 47 -3.60 -11.32 3.92
C ALA A 47 -3.94 -10.17 2.95
N VAL A 48 -3.26 -9.02 3.08
CA VAL A 48 -3.44 -7.89 2.15
C VAL A 48 -2.93 -8.26 0.75
N ARG A 49 -1.77 -8.91 0.63
CA ARG A 49 -1.23 -9.40 -0.64
C ARG A 49 -2.17 -10.40 -1.32
N ALA A 50 -2.73 -11.35 -0.57
CA ALA A 50 -3.66 -12.33 -1.11
C ALA A 50 -5.02 -11.71 -1.50
N GLY A 51 -5.49 -10.71 -0.75
CA GLY A 51 -6.85 -10.19 -0.88
C GLY A 51 -7.05 -9.00 -1.83
N LEU A 52 -6.01 -8.22 -2.13
CA LEU A 52 -6.15 -7.06 -3.02
C LEU A 52 -6.13 -7.46 -4.49
N LEU A 53 -5.04 -8.06 -4.99
CA LEU A 53 -4.93 -8.48 -6.39
C LEU A 53 -3.93 -9.65 -6.54
N PRO A 54 -4.28 -10.73 -7.25
CA PRO A 54 -3.31 -11.72 -7.67
C PRO A 54 -2.30 -11.05 -8.63
N ASN A 55 -1.01 -11.30 -8.42
CA ASN A 55 0.13 -10.78 -9.23
C ASN A 55 0.58 -9.34 -8.97
N TRP A 56 0.26 -8.73 -7.82
CA TRP A 56 0.92 -7.49 -7.42
C TRP A 56 2.41 -7.77 -7.14
N PRO A 57 3.37 -7.19 -7.87
CA PRO A 57 4.80 -7.56 -7.79
C PRO A 57 5.49 -7.15 -6.47
N GLY A 58 4.74 -6.62 -5.51
CA GLY A 58 5.25 -6.24 -4.21
C GLY A 58 4.40 -5.17 -3.54
N LEU A 59 3.97 -5.45 -2.32
CA LEU A 59 3.88 -4.39 -1.30
C LEU A 59 5.34 -3.95 -1.08
N MET A 60 5.84 -3.02 -1.90
CA MET A 60 7.13 -2.40 -1.66
C MET A 60 6.93 -1.52 -0.43
N THR A 61 7.27 -2.06 0.74
CA THR A 61 7.75 -1.21 1.82
C THR A 61 9.06 -0.63 1.28
N MET A 62 9.00 0.49 0.58
CA MET A 62 10.21 1.28 0.43
C MET A 62 10.63 1.62 1.87
N PRO A 63 11.80 1.16 2.36
CA PRO A 63 12.39 1.87 3.47
C PRO A 63 12.50 3.30 2.95
N VAL A 64 11.85 4.24 3.61
CA VAL A 64 12.11 5.65 3.36
C VAL A 64 13.59 5.81 3.70
N ARG A 65 14.47 5.74 2.70
CA ARG A 65 15.89 6.06 2.85
C ARG A 65 15.91 7.52 3.29
N GLY A 66 16.05 7.70 4.60
CA GLY A 66 15.86 8.97 5.28
C GLY A 66 15.51 8.86 6.77
N VAL A 67 15.05 7.69 7.26
CA VAL A 67 14.70 7.52 8.70
C VAL A 67 15.34 6.27 9.34
N GLU A 68 16.32 5.66 8.68
CA GLU A 68 17.15 4.59 9.27
C GLU A 68 18.65 4.87 9.02
N SER A 69 19.10 6.03 9.48
CA SER A 69 20.43 6.15 10.03
C SER A 69 20.32 7.10 11.21
N GLY A 70 20.59 6.58 12.40
CA GLY A 70 20.91 7.42 13.53
C GLY A 70 22.11 8.27 13.14
N LEU A 71 21.86 9.52 12.78
CA LEU A 71 22.81 10.58 13.05
C LEU A 71 22.87 10.71 14.58
N PRO A 72 24.05 10.74 15.20
CA PRO A 72 24.13 11.06 16.61
C PRO A 72 23.63 12.51 16.77
N GLY A 73 22.47 12.69 17.39
CA GLY A 73 22.08 14.01 17.92
C GLY A 73 20.73 14.62 17.52
N THR A 74 19.75 13.91 16.95
CA THR A 74 18.42 14.54 16.76
C THR A 74 17.28 13.74 17.37
N SER A 75 16.91 14.16 18.58
CA SER A 75 15.63 13.87 19.23
C SER A 75 14.52 14.69 18.60
N TRP A 76 13.41 14.06 18.22
CA TRP A 76 12.14 14.76 18.02
C TRP A 76 11.22 14.35 19.17
N ARG A 77 10.99 15.31 20.07
CA ARG A 77 9.90 15.28 21.06
C ARG A 77 8.56 15.43 20.38
#